data_AF-A0A845E079-F1
#
_entry.id   AF-A0A845E079-F1
#
_cell.length_a   1.000
_cell.length_b   1.000
_cell.length_c   1.000
_cell.angle_alpha   90.00
_cell.angle_beta   90.00
_cell.angle_gamma   90.00
#
_symmetry.space_group_name_H-M   'P 1'
#
loop_
_entity.id
_entity.type
_entity.pdbx_description
1 polymer ?
#
loop_
_entity_poly.entity_id
_entity_poly.type
_entity_poly.pdbx_seq_one_letter_code
_entity_poly.pdbx_strand_id
1 'polypeptide(L)'
;MFNNFMLMAADGMNGLISTGESILGWAQRLGLIGAAIAFCIGGYFLMFGGDRGRGRSVGWFLGGAVGLIVVMGAYGIATGIDSNIKFGN
;
A
#
# COMPACT_ATOMS: atom_id res chain seq x y z
N MET A 1 -32.13 -11.43 -21.31
CA MET A 1 -31.92 -10.02 -20.90
C MET A 1 -31.22 -9.90 -19.55
N PHE A 2 -31.66 -10.59 -18.48
CA PHE A 2 -30.96 -10.59 -17.18
C PHE A 2 -29.49 -11.05 -17.23
N ASN A 3 -29.18 -12.08 -18.05
CA ASN A 3 -27.80 -12.59 -18.19
C ASN A 3 -26.81 -11.57 -18.80
N ASN A 4 -27.23 -10.79 -19.80
CA ASN A 4 -26.37 -9.75 -20.39
C ASN A 4 -26.10 -8.60 -19.42
N PHE A 5 -27.04 -8.29 -18.53
CA PHE A 5 -26.87 -7.22 -17.54
C PHE A 5 -25.91 -7.64 -16.42
N MET A 6 -25.99 -8.90 -15.97
CA MET A 6 -25.01 -9.49 -15.06
C MET A 6 -23.62 -9.57 -15.68
N LEU A 7 -23.52 -9.89 -16.97
CA LEU A 7 -22.25 -9.96 -17.69
C LEU A 7 -21.61 -8.57 -17.87
N MET A 8 -22.39 -7.56 -18.25
CA MET A 8 -21.93 -6.15 -18.28
C MET A 8 -21.55 -5.62 -16.89
N ALA A 9 -22.28 -5.99 -15.84
CA ALA A 9 -21.94 -5.61 -14.47
C ALA A 9 -20.67 -6.31 -13.98
N ALA A 10 -20.46 -7.58 -14.36
CA ALA A 10 -19.25 -8.33 -14.07
C ALA A 10 -18.02 -7.73 -14.78
N ASP A 11 -18.15 -7.34 -16.05
CA ASP A 11 -17.08 -6.66 -16.79
C ASP A 11 -16.74 -5.29 -16.18
N GLY A 12 -17.75 -4.54 -15.71
CA GLY A 12 -17.54 -3.28 -14.98
C GLY A 12 -16.81 -3.46 -13.65
N MET A 13 -17.14 -4.51 -12.90
CA MET A 13 -16.45 -4.87 -11.65
C MET A 13 -15.02 -5.33 -11.90
N ASN A 14 -14.78 -6.14 -12.93
CA ASN A 14 -13.44 -6.58 -13.32
C ASN A 14 -12.56 -5.40 -13.76
N GLY A 15 -13.13 -4.44 -14.49
CA GLY A 15 -12.42 -3.21 -14.87
C GLY A 15 -12.05 -2.34 -13.67
N LEU A 16 -12.93 -2.25 -12.66
CA LEU A 16 -12.65 -1.52 -11.41
C LEU A 16 -11.57 -2.21 -10.57
N ILE A 17 -11.62 -3.54 -10.47
CA ILE A 17 -10.63 -4.35 -9.73
C ILE A 17 -9.26 -4.23 -10.41
N SER A 18 -9.18 -4.43 -11.72
CA SER A 18 -7.94 -4.31 -12.49
C SER A 18 -7.33 -2.90 -12.39
N THR A 19 -8.18 -1.87 -12.46
CA THR A 19 -7.74 -0.48 -12.29
C THR A 19 -7.25 -0.24 -10.86
N GLY A 20 -7.97 -0.73 -9.85
CA GLY A 20 -7.59 -0.65 -8.44
C GLY A 20 -6.27 -1.34 -8.13
N GLU A 21 -6.04 -2.52 -8.69
CA GLU A 21 -4.79 -3.27 -8.54
C GLU A 21 -3.60 -2.52 -9.15
N SER A 22 -3.78 -1.92 -10.33
CA SER A 22 -2.73 -1.12 -10.96
C SER A 22 -2.37 0.12 -10.12
N ILE A 23 -3.37 0.86 -9.62
CA ILE A 23 -3.17 2.02 -8.75
C ILE A 23 -2.46 1.61 -7.46
N LEU A 24 -2.82 0.45 -6.90
CA LEU A 24 -2.20 -0.07 -5.68
C LEU A 24 -0.73 -0.43 -5.92
N GLY A 25 -0.38 -1.00 -7.08
CA GLY A 25 1.01 -1.25 -7.47
C GLY A 25 1.85 0.03 -7.58
N TRP A 26 1.27 1.12 -8.10
CA TRP A 26 1.94 2.43 -8.12
C TRP A 26 2.09 3.02 -6.72
N ALA A 27 1.05 2.93 -5.89
CA ALA A 27 1.08 3.37 -4.50
C ALA A 27 2.12 2.60 -3.67
N GLN A 28 2.32 1.30 -3.95
CA GLN A 28 3.35 0.49 -3.30
C GLN A 28 4.75 0.99 -3.63
N ARG A 29 5.05 1.23 -4.91
CA ARG A 29 6.38 1.73 -5.32
C ARG A 29 6.70 3.07 -4.66
N LEU A 30 5.74 3.99 -4.63
CA LEU A 30 5.90 5.28 -3.97
C LEU A 30 5.99 5.16 -2.44
N GLY A 31 5.19 4.27 -1.83
CA GLY A 31 5.19 4.02 -0.40
C GLY A 31 6.51 3.41 0.10
N LEU A 32 7.10 2.49 -0.65
CA LEU A 32 8.37 1.85 -0.31
C LEU A 32 9.54 2.83 -0.39
N ILE A 33 9.58 3.66 -1.44
CA ILE A 33 10.57 4.73 -1.60
C ILE A 33 10.38 5.80 -0.52
N GLY A 34 9.12 6.21 -0.24
CA GLY A 34 8.80 7.18 0.80
C GLY A 34 9.20 6.71 2.20
N ALA A 35 8.95 5.43 2.51
CA ALA A 35 9.38 4.84 3.77
C ALA A 35 10.91 4.78 3.87
N ALA A 36 11.62 4.39 2.81
CA ALA A 36 13.08 4.39 2.79
C ALA A 36 13.66 5.79 3.08
N ILE A 37 13.08 6.84 2.48
CA ILE A 37 13.48 8.23 2.74
C ILE A 37 13.19 8.62 4.19
N ALA A 38 12.02 8.26 4.73
CA ALA A 38 11.66 8.53 6.12
C ALA A 38 12.62 7.86 7.11
N PHE A 39 13.03 6.62 6.84
CA PHE A 39 14.05 5.90 7.62
C PHE A 39 15.42 6.57 7.55
N CYS A 40 15.85 7.02 6.36
CA CYS A 40 17.10 7.75 6.20
C CYS A 40 17.08 9.08 6.98
N ILE A 41 16.01 9.87 6.88
CA ILE A 41 15.87 11.14 7.62
C ILE A 41 15.88 10.90 9.13
N GLY A 42 15.14 9.90 9.61
CA GLY A 42 15.16 9.48 11.02
C GLY A 42 16.56 9.07 11.48
N GLY A 43 17.29 8.33 10.64
CA GLY A 43 18.68 7.93 10.87
C GLY A 43 19.65 9.11 10.96
N TYR A 44 19.53 10.09 10.06
CA TYR A 44 20.33 11.32 10.10
C TYR A 44 20.08 12.13 11.37
N PHE A 45 18.81 12.26 11.79
CA PHE A 45 18.48 12.92 13.06
C PHE A 45 19.03 12.17 14.28
N LEU A 46 19.11 10.84 14.21
CA LEU A 46 19.70 10.03 15.27
C LEU A 46 21.23 10.14 15.31
N MET A 47 21.89 10.18 14.15
CA MET A 47 23.35 10.31 14.03
C MET A 47 23.87 11.69 14.41
N PHE A 48 23.18 12.76 14.00
CA PHE A 48 23.69 14.14 14.15
C PHE A 48 22.90 15.01 15.14
N GLY A 49 21.78 14.54 15.69
CA GLY A 49 20.87 15.38 16.48
C GLY A 49 21.16 15.45 17.99
N GLY A 50 22.13 14.70 18.52
CA GLY A 50 22.41 14.66 19.97
C GLY A 50 21.17 14.26 20.81
N ASP A 51 21.05 14.77 22.04
CA ASP A 51 19.93 14.44 22.94
C ASP A 51 18.53 14.82 22.39
N ARG A 52 18.45 15.91 21.62
CA ARG A 52 17.20 16.33 20.96
C ARG A 52 16.90 15.56 19.67
N GLY A 53 17.91 14.88 19.10
CA GLY A 53 17.81 14.05 17.90
C GLY A 53 17.00 12.79 18.11
N ARG A 54 17.15 12.14 19.28
CA ARG A 54 16.39 10.91 19.64
C ARG A 54 14.89 11.13 19.66
N GLY A 55 14.42 12.27 20.18
CA GLY A 55 12.98 12.55 20.26
C GLY A 55 12.34 12.74 18.88
N ARG A 56 13.05 13.39 17.95
CA ARG A 56 12.54 13.63 16.59
C ARG A 56 12.71 12.42 15.67
N SER A 57 13.77 11.63 15.84
CA SER A 57 14.01 10.45 15.00
C SER A 57 12.95 9.36 15.19
N VAL A 58 12.47 9.16 16.43
CA VAL A 58 11.43 8.16 16.72
C VAL A 58 10.16 8.38 15.91
N GLY A 59 9.73 9.63 15.73
CA GLY A 59 8.56 9.94 14.89
C GLY A 59 8.73 9.55 13.43
N TRP A 60 9.93 9.75 12.87
CA TRP A 60 10.26 9.35 11.49
C TRP A 60 10.38 7.84 11.33
N PHE A 61 11.00 7.15 12.29
CA PHE A 61 11.08 5.69 12.32
C PHE A 61 9.70 5.05 12.45
N LEU A 62 8.86 5.58 13.34
CA LEU A 62 7.52 5.05 13.59
C LEU A 62 6.58 5.34 12.41
N GLY A 63 6.63 6.55 11.85
CA GLY A 63 5.87 6.90 10.64
C GLY A 63 6.29 6.08 9.42
N GLY A 64 7.60 5.87 9.23
CA GLY A 64 8.13 5.02 8.17
C GLY A 64 7.73 3.55 8.33
N ALA A 65 7.84 2.99 9.54
CA ALA A 65 7.48 1.60 9.82
C ALA A 65 5.96 1.35 9.69
N VAL A 66 5.14 2.19 10.32
CA VAL A 66 3.67 2.07 10.29
C VAL A 66 3.15 2.30 8.88
N GLY A 67 3.67 3.29 8.15
CA GLY A 67 3.30 3.54 6.77
C GLY A 67 3.60 2.36 5.84
N LEU A 68 4.77 1.71 6.00
CA LEU A 68 5.15 0.55 5.21
C LEU A 68 4.23 -0.65 5.48
N ILE A 69 3.87 -0.89 6.75
CA ILE A 69 2.92 -1.95 7.14
C ILE A 69 1.55 -1.72 6.51
N VAL A 70 1.04 -0.48 6.55
CA VAL A 70 -0.29 -0.16 6.00
C VAL A 70 -0.34 -0.36 4.49
N VAL A 71 0.68 0.10 3.76
CA VAL A 71 0.74 -0.04 2.30
C VAL A 71 0.86 -1.51 1.88
N MET A 72 1.70 -2.29 2.55
CA MET A 72 1.84 -3.73 2.27
C MET A 72 0.63 -4.54 2.73
N GLY A 73 -0.02 -4.15 3.82
CA GLY A 73 -1.25 -4.77 4.31
C GLY A 73 -2.44 -4.55 3.39
N ALA A 74 -2.58 -3.35 2.83
CA ALA A 74 -3.59 -3.06 1.82
C ALA A 74 -3.41 -3.91 0.56
N TYR A 75 -2.16 -4.14 0.14
CA TYR A 75 -1.84 -5.04 -0.97
C TYR A 75 -2.24 -6.50 -0.67
N GLY A 76 -1.89 -7.02 0.50
CA GLY A 76 -2.28 -8.38 0.89
C GLY A 76 -3.79 -8.61 0.89
N ILE A 77 -4.57 -7.59 1.24
CA ILE A 77 -6.04 -7.64 1.17
C ILE A 77 -6.54 -7.57 -0.27
N ALA A 78 -6.00 -6.67 -1.10
CA ALA A 78 -6.40 -6.54 -2.50
C ALA A 78 -6.12 -7.82 -3.29
N THR A 79 -4.91 -8.40 -3.16
CA THR A 79 -4.55 -9.68 -3.80
C THR A 79 -5.31 -10.86 -3.18
N GLY A 80 -5.64 -10.79 -1.88
CA GLY A 80 -6.45 -11.79 -1.18
C GLY A 80 -7.91 -11.83 -1.66
N ILE A 81 -8.48 -10.67 -1.99
CA ILE A 81 -9.82 -10.56 -2.58
C ILE A 81 -9.79 -11.10 -4.02
N ASP A 82 -8.77 -10.73 -4.80
CA ASP A 82 -8.62 -11.16 -6.19
C ASP A 82 -8.41 -12.69 -6.34
N SER A 83 -7.78 -13.31 -5.34
CA SER A 83 -7.63 -14.77 -5.28
C SER A 83 -8.88 -15.53 -4.79
N ASN A 84 -9.79 -14.88 -4.06
CA ASN A 84 -11.07 -15.46 -3.63
C ASN A 84 -12.23 -15.18 -4.60
N ILE A 85 -12.15 -14.15 -5.45
CA ILE A 85 -13.06 -13.93 -6.60
C ILE A 85 -12.56 -14.70 -7.84
N LYS A 86 -11.89 -15.85 -7.64
CA LYS A 86 -11.98 -16.92 -8.63
C LYS A 86 -13.22 -17.72 -8.28
N PHE A 87 -14.38 -17.27 -8.80
CA PHE A 87 -15.47 -18.20 -9.04
C PHE A 87 -14.86 -19.38 -9.81
N GLY A 88 -14.86 -20.55 -9.18
CA GLY A 88 -14.12 -21.71 -9.65
C GLY A 88 -14.46 -22.08 -11.10
N ASN A 89 -13.44 -22.64 -11.77
CA ASN A 89 -13.51 -23.46 -12.99
C ASN A 89 -14.55 -23.09 -14.06
#